data_AF-A0A1V6BBF3-F1
#
_entry.id   AF-A0A1V6BBF3-F1
#
_cell.length_a   1.000
_cell.length_b   1.000
_cell.length_c   1.000
_cell.angle_alpha   90.00
_cell.angle_beta   90.00
_cell.angle_gamma   90.00
#
_symmetry.space_group_name_H-M   'P 1'
#
loop_
_entity.id
_entity.type
_entity.pdbx_description
1 polymer ?
#
loop_
_entity_poly.entity_id
_entity_poly.type
_entity_poly.pdbx_seq_one_letter_code
_entity_poly.pdbx_strand_id
1 'polypeptide(L)'
;MKYIIPVLSVLLFPVFLNGQAPFPDSNEIRQFKSSKTCVVLEDDSFSAFNAYIREAMKEYWKITPYEFISGTEFNVRRINPSYSFIVLTETNFAKDKSNSVYNFINLIQGKDVDKIGENPEICAVPLSFAGEDGLEYGYKLGAILSFIQKHASLIMEDPSKTGRKYLRFYNENVPEILKRTILVKEEDLAPEINTIEKIKAIYSGKIEIVPEEEIVKAIETKRPAAVILHKVSPVGEFRNSGYCFKMLIGTDDSNMYYYNEHLIDRRNPDGFLPSDLKRLARFD
;
A
#
# COMPACT_ATOMS: atom_id res chain seq x y z
N MET A 1 14.35 55.42 -19.73
CA MET A 1 14.67 54.50 -18.61
C MET A 1 13.61 53.39 -18.59
N LYS A 2 13.99 52.16 -18.95
CA LYS A 2 13.09 50.99 -18.90
C LYS A 2 13.34 50.27 -17.57
N TYR A 3 12.31 50.14 -16.75
CA TYR A 3 12.36 49.37 -15.51
C TYR A 3 12.28 47.89 -15.85
N ILE A 4 13.32 47.12 -15.48
CA ILE A 4 13.33 45.67 -15.56
C ILE A 4 12.89 45.16 -14.18
N ILE A 5 11.71 44.54 -14.10
CA ILE A 5 11.24 43.83 -12.92
C ILE A 5 11.84 42.42 -12.99
N PRO A 6 12.62 41.95 -11.99
CA PRO A 6 13.05 40.56 -11.97
C PRO A 6 11.89 39.70 -11.49
N VAL A 7 11.46 38.77 -12.35
CA VAL A 7 10.55 37.69 -11.98
C VAL A 7 11.32 36.73 -11.09
N LEU A 8 10.96 36.67 -9.81
CA LEU A 8 11.50 35.72 -8.85
C LEU A 8 10.85 34.36 -9.12
N SER A 9 11.53 33.51 -9.88
CA SER A 9 11.13 32.11 -10.07
C SER A 9 11.23 31.38 -8.73
N VAL A 10 10.08 30.98 -8.18
CA VAL A 10 10.01 30.11 -7.01
C VAL A 10 10.51 28.72 -7.41
N LEU A 11 11.75 28.41 -7.04
CA LEU A 11 12.31 27.07 -7.11
C LEU A 11 11.65 26.21 -6.02
N LEU A 12 10.74 25.31 -6.42
CA LEU A 12 10.31 24.18 -5.59
C LEU A 12 11.50 23.22 -5.47
N PHE A 13 12.16 23.22 -4.32
CA PHE A 13 13.18 22.22 -3.98
C PHE A 13 12.51 20.90 -3.62
N PRO A 14 12.92 19.76 -4.22
CA PRO A 14 12.56 18.45 -3.67
C PRO A 14 13.30 18.27 -2.34
N VAL A 15 12.55 18.18 -1.25
CA VAL A 15 13.11 17.89 0.08
C VAL A 15 13.48 16.41 0.11
N PHE A 16 14.77 16.12 0.14
CA PHE A 16 15.28 14.77 0.43
C PHE A 16 14.93 14.40 1.88
N LEU A 17 13.96 13.51 2.08
CA LEU A 17 13.62 12.93 3.38
C LEU A 17 14.48 11.69 3.63
N ASN A 18 15.46 11.81 4.53
CA ASN A 18 16.10 10.67 5.18
C ASN A 18 15.53 10.53 6.60
N GLY A 19 14.47 9.75 6.71
CA GLY A 19 13.85 9.35 7.97
C GLY A 19 12.57 8.59 7.63
N GLN A 20 12.58 7.27 7.84
CA GLN A 20 11.31 6.52 7.83
C GLN A 20 10.40 7.16 8.86
N ALA A 21 9.12 7.36 8.52
CA ALA A 21 8.16 7.92 9.45
C ALA A 21 8.20 7.15 10.79
N PRO A 22 8.09 7.86 11.93
CA PRO A 22 8.16 7.22 13.24
C PRO A 22 6.98 6.25 13.38
N PHE A 23 7.22 5.10 13.99
CA PHE A 23 6.13 4.20 14.37
C PHE A 23 5.46 4.75 15.65
N PRO A 24 4.13 4.67 15.78
CA PRO A 24 3.43 5.21 16.94
C PRO A 24 3.83 4.50 18.24
N ASP A 25 4.03 5.30 19.28
CA ASP A 25 4.18 4.80 20.64
C ASP A 25 2.83 4.38 21.25
N SER A 26 2.86 3.79 22.45
CA SER A 26 1.63 3.30 23.11
C SER A 26 0.61 4.41 23.42
N ASN A 27 1.03 5.66 23.64
CA ASN A 27 0.12 6.78 23.81
C ASN A 27 -0.51 7.19 22.49
N GLU A 28 0.29 7.30 21.43
CA GLU A 28 -0.16 7.68 20.08
C GLU A 28 -1.15 6.65 19.52
N ILE A 29 -0.92 5.36 19.77
CA ILE A 29 -1.90 4.29 19.45
C ILE A 29 -3.20 4.43 20.23
N ARG A 30 -3.15 4.83 21.50
CA ARG A 30 -4.37 5.10 22.28
C ARG A 30 -5.11 6.33 21.75
N GLN A 31 -4.39 7.37 21.31
CA GLN A 31 -4.99 8.55 20.70
C GLN A 31 -5.76 8.19 19.44
N PHE A 32 -5.18 7.33 18.58
CA PHE A 32 -5.87 6.81 17.39
C PHE A 32 -7.21 6.14 17.72
N LYS A 33 -7.29 5.37 18.81
CA LYS A 33 -8.56 4.74 19.23
C LYS A 33 -9.69 5.76 19.48
N SER A 34 -9.32 6.94 19.95
CA SER A 34 -10.25 8.02 20.31
C SER A 34 -10.37 9.11 19.24
N SER A 35 -9.57 9.04 18.18
CA SER A 35 -9.53 10.07 17.16
C SER A 35 -10.71 9.96 16.19
N LYS A 36 -10.95 11.05 15.47
CA LYS A 36 -11.72 11.00 14.22
C LYS A 36 -10.76 10.83 13.06
N THR A 37 -10.99 9.83 12.19
CA THR A 37 -10.21 9.64 10.97
C THR A 37 -10.65 10.62 9.89
N CYS A 38 -9.76 11.50 9.49
CA CYS A 38 -9.91 12.39 8.37
C CYS A 38 -9.35 11.73 7.10
N VAL A 39 -10.21 11.48 6.12
CA VAL A 39 -9.79 10.97 4.81
C VAL A 39 -9.46 12.16 3.93
N VAL A 40 -8.20 12.29 3.55
CA VAL A 40 -7.71 13.43 2.77
C VAL A 40 -8.00 13.15 1.30
N LEU A 41 -8.77 14.03 0.68
CA LEU A 41 -9.09 13.96 -0.73
C LEU A 41 -8.07 14.75 -1.55
N GLU A 42 -7.77 14.25 -2.75
CA GLU A 42 -6.95 14.96 -3.72
C GLU A 42 -7.67 16.22 -4.23
N ASP A 43 -6.90 17.26 -4.53
CA ASP A 43 -7.42 18.50 -5.13
C ASP A 43 -7.61 18.35 -6.64
N ASP A 44 -8.35 17.32 -7.02
CA ASP A 44 -8.73 17.00 -8.39
C ASP A 44 -10.17 16.48 -8.43
N SER A 45 -11.00 17.15 -9.24
CA SER A 45 -12.41 16.82 -9.42
C SER A 45 -12.64 15.52 -10.20
N PHE A 46 -11.63 15.04 -10.94
CA PHE A 46 -11.67 13.79 -11.70
C PHE A 46 -10.84 12.68 -11.05
N SER A 47 -10.35 12.89 -9.82
CA SER A 47 -9.57 11.90 -9.11
C SER A 47 -10.35 10.60 -8.93
N ALA A 48 -9.83 9.52 -9.55
CA ALA A 48 -10.33 8.17 -9.37
C ALA A 48 -10.18 7.73 -7.90
N PHE A 49 -9.08 8.12 -7.24
CA PHE A 49 -8.87 7.89 -5.82
C PHE A 49 -10.02 8.46 -4.98
N ASN A 50 -10.43 9.71 -5.22
CA ASN A 50 -11.51 10.37 -4.50
C ASN A 50 -12.85 9.62 -4.64
N ALA A 51 -13.14 9.04 -5.82
CA ALA A 51 -14.33 8.22 -6.01
C ALA A 51 -14.22 6.91 -5.22
N TYR A 52 -13.15 6.14 -5.41
CA TYR A 52 -12.98 4.83 -4.79
C TYR A 52 -12.86 4.88 -3.28
N ILE A 53 -12.10 5.84 -2.74
CA ILE A 53 -11.90 5.94 -1.29
C ILE A 53 -13.21 6.28 -0.56
N ARG A 54 -14.12 7.03 -1.19
CA ARG A 54 -15.42 7.35 -0.60
C ARG A 54 -16.29 6.12 -0.44
N GLU A 55 -16.36 5.29 -1.48
CA GLU A 55 -17.11 4.04 -1.45
C GLU A 55 -16.48 3.05 -0.48
N ALA A 56 -15.16 2.88 -0.56
CA ALA A 56 -14.43 1.94 0.28
C ALA A 56 -14.52 2.32 1.78
N MET A 57 -14.41 3.60 2.13
CA MET A 57 -14.57 4.05 3.53
C MET A 57 -15.97 3.76 4.06
N LYS A 58 -17.02 3.96 3.24
CA LYS A 58 -18.41 3.70 3.62
C LYS A 58 -18.66 2.21 3.91
N GLU A 59 -18.06 1.33 3.13
CA GLU A 59 -18.31 -0.11 3.22
C GLU A 59 -17.42 -0.82 4.26
N TYR A 60 -16.13 -0.45 4.32
CA TYR A 60 -15.10 -1.23 5.02
C TYR A 60 -14.60 -0.59 6.32
N TRP A 61 -14.63 0.74 6.45
CA TRP A 61 -14.07 1.42 7.63
C TRP A 61 -15.05 1.47 8.81
N LYS A 62 -14.65 0.91 9.95
CA LYS A 62 -15.51 0.70 11.13
C LYS A 62 -14.82 0.97 12.47
N ILE A 63 -13.51 1.22 12.48
CA ILE A 63 -12.71 1.32 13.71
C ILE A 63 -12.83 2.68 14.42
N THR A 64 -13.00 3.76 13.67
CA THR A 64 -13.14 5.12 14.18
C THR A 64 -14.20 5.89 13.39
N PRO A 65 -14.87 6.91 13.99
CA PRO A 65 -15.65 7.87 13.23
C PRO A 65 -14.77 8.52 12.16
N TYR A 66 -15.33 8.84 10.99
CA TYR A 66 -14.56 9.46 9.92
C TYR A 66 -15.28 10.64 9.25
N GLU A 67 -14.50 11.50 8.62
CA GLU A 67 -14.97 12.57 7.74
C GLU A 67 -14.01 12.71 6.55
N PHE A 68 -14.50 13.27 5.44
CA PHE A 68 -13.65 13.60 4.28
C PHE A 68 -13.23 15.07 4.36
N ILE A 69 -11.96 15.35 4.12
CA ILE A 69 -11.39 16.70 4.20
C ILE A 69 -10.54 17.03 2.98
N SER A 70 -10.31 18.31 2.74
CA SER A 70 -9.36 18.79 1.74
C SER A 70 -7.90 18.68 2.20
N GLY A 71 -6.96 18.75 1.25
CA GLY A 71 -5.53 18.89 1.57
C GLY A 71 -5.20 20.14 2.40
N THR A 72 -5.93 21.24 2.20
CA THR A 72 -5.78 22.47 3.02
C THR A 72 -6.13 22.22 4.48
N GLU A 73 -7.25 21.54 4.73
CA GLU A 73 -7.66 21.17 6.08
C GLU A 73 -6.68 20.18 6.72
N PHE A 74 -6.15 19.24 5.92
CA PHE A 74 -5.14 18.30 6.39
C PHE A 74 -3.91 19.01 6.93
N ASN A 75 -3.38 19.99 6.19
CA ASN A 75 -2.19 20.75 6.59
C ASN A 75 -2.36 21.49 7.93
N VAL A 76 -3.59 21.89 8.27
CA VAL A 76 -3.92 22.53 9.54
C VAL A 76 -4.18 21.51 10.65
N ARG A 77 -4.88 20.41 10.34
CA ARG A 77 -5.35 19.46 11.35
C ARG A 77 -4.32 18.39 11.71
N ARG A 78 -3.33 18.10 10.86
CA ARG A 78 -2.32 17.03 11.08
C ARG A 78 -1.48 17.20 12.35
N ILE A 79 -1.44 18.41 12.90
CA ILE A 79 -0.75 18.71 14.15
C ILE A 79 -1.58 18.39 15.40
N ASN A 80 -2.86 18.07 15.24
CA ASN A 80 -3.78 17.83 16.37
C ASN A 80 -4.01 16.33 16.60
N PRO A 81 -3.66 15.80 17.79
CA PRO A 81 -3.81 14.37 18.10
C PRO A 81 -5.25 13.88 18.24
N SER A 82 -6.24 14.77 18.20
CA SER A 82 -7.66 14.40 18.15
C SER A 82 -8.06 13.81 16.79
N TYR A 83 -7.18 13.89 15.79
CA TYR A 83 -7.41 13.38 14.45
C TYR A 83 -6.36 12.33 14.07
N SER A 84 -6.79 11.38 13.26
CA SER A 84 -5.94 10.49 12.46
C SER A 84 -6.25 10.72 11.00
N PHE A 85 -5.37 10.30 10.10
CA PHE A 85 -5.50 10.62 8.70
C PHE A 85 -5.27 9.40 7.83
N ILE A 86 -6.17 9.20 6.86
CA ILE A 86 -5.90 8.37 5.69
C ILE A 86 -5.51 9.33 4.58
N VAL A 87 -4.26 9.22 4.11
CA VAL A 87 -3.68 10.14 3.14
C VAL A 87 -2.87 9.39 2.09
N LEU A 88 -3.02 9.80 0.84
CA LEU A 88 -2.19 9.35 -0.26
C LEU A 88 -0.89 10.17 -0.26
N THR A 89 0.26 9.49 -0.30
CA THR A 89 1.57 10.16 -0.38
C THR A 89 2.40 9.56 -1.49
N GLU A 90 3.16 10.40 -2.16
CA GLU A 90 4.18 9.97 -3.10
C GLU A 90 5.49 9.64 -2.37
N THR A 91 6.05 8.48 -2.66
CA THR A 91 7.34 8.03 -2.12
C THR A 91 8.29 7.70 -3.26
N ASN A 92 9.51 8.21 -3.15
CA ASN A 92 10.65 7.83 -3.98
C ASN A 92 11.73 7.22 -3.07
N PHE A 93 12.38 6.17 -3.53
CA PHE A 93 13.38 5.45 -2.74
C PHE A 93 14.78 5.87 -3.16
N ALA A 94 15.61 6.33 -2.22
CA ALA A 94 16.97 6.78 -2.53
C ALA A 94 17.87 5.72 -3.21
N LYS A 95 17.56 4.43 -3.04
CA LYS A 95 18.28 3.33 -3.71
C LYS A 95 17.80 3.08 -5.14
N ASP A 96 16.67 3.65 -5.51
CA ASP A 96 16.09 3.59 -6.83
C ASP A 96 16.66 4.71 -7.72
N LYS A 97 17.56 4.33 -8.63
CA LYS A 97 18.19 5.27 -9.57
C LYS A 97 17.28 5.69 -10.71
N SER A 98 16.12 5.05 -10.88
CA SER A 98 15.14 5.44 -11.91
C SER A 98 14.36 6.69 -11.53
N ASN A 99 14.41 7.08 -10.25
CA ASN A 99 13.55 8.09 -9.66
C ASN A 99 12.04 7.77 -9.81
N SER A 100 11.68 6.49 -9.86
CA SER A 100 10.28 6.08 -9.86
C SER A 100 9.57 6.58 -8.59
N VAL A 101 8.35 7.05 -8.76
CA VAL A 101 7.49 7.57 -7.69
C VAL A 101 6.31 6.63 -7.50
N TYR A 102 6.03 6.29 -6.25
CA TYR A 102 4.98 5.36 -5.87
C TYR A 102 3.97 6.05 -4.98
N ASN A 103 2.69 5.78 -5.22
CA ASN A 103 1.63 6.20 -4.34
C ASN A 103 1.50 5.19 -3.19
N PHE A 104 1.52 5.69 -1.97
CA PHE A 104 1.25 4.93 -0.75
C PHE A 104 -0.03 5.46 -0.11
N ILE A 105 -0.90 4.56 0.31
CA ILE A 105 -1.99 4.89 1.22
C ILE A 105 -1.50 4.71 2.66
N ASN A 106 -1.57 5.79 3.44
CA ASN A 106 -1.02 5.82 4.79
C ASN A 106 -2.13 6.11 5.79
N LEU A 107 -2.12 5.36 6.88
CA LEU A 107 -2.81 5.71 8.10
C LEU A 107 -1.80 6.33 9.07
N ILE A 108 -1.97 7.61 9.38
CA ILE A 108 -1.09 8.36 10.28
C ILE A 108 -1.86 8.96 11.45
N GLN A 109 -1.18 9.12 12.59
CA GLN A 109 -1.71 9.78 13.77
C GLN A 109 -1.35 11.27 13.74
N GLY A 110 -2.31 12.13 14.08
CA GLY A 110 -2.04 13.55 14.28
C GLY A 110 -1.07 13.78 15.44
N LYS A 111 -0.09 14.65 15.23
CA LYS A 111 0.94 14.98 16.23
C LYS A 111 1.52 16.35 15.94
N ASP A 112 1.77 17.13 16.97
CA ASP A 112 2.36 18.46 16.86
C ASP A 112 3.83 18.36 16.43
N VAL A 113 4.04 18.31 15.11
CA VAL A 113 5.34 18.18 14.43
C VAL A 113 5.39 19.05 13.19
N ASP A 114 6.59 19.52 12.86
CA ASP A 114 6.80 20.47 11.77
C ASP A 114 6.55 19.82 10.41
N LYS A 115 6.96 18.56 10.23
CA LYS A 115 6.90 17.86 8.94
C LYS A 115 5.93 16.69 8.97
N ILE A 116 5.26 16.43 7.85
CA ILE A 116 4.37 15.27 7.69
C ILE A 116 5.11 13.96 7.98
N GLY A 117 6.36 13.83 7.52
CA GLY A 117 7.18 12.62 7.77
C GLY A 117 7.54 12.39 9.24
N GLU A 118 7.20 13.30 10.14
CA GLU A 118 7.38 13.15 11.59
C GLU A 118 6.07 12.74 12.30
N ASN A 119 4.94 12.72 11.58
CA ASN A 119 3.69 12.18 12.10
C ASN A 119 3.86 10.65 12.29
N PRO A 120 3.36 10.08 13.41
CA PRO A 120 3.43 8.65 13.61
C PRO A 120 2.64 7.88 12.55
N GLU A 121 3.31 6.96 11.87
CA GLU A 121 2.75 6.12 10.81
C GLU A 121 2.28 4.79 11.39
N ILE A 122 0.96 4.63 11.45
CA ILE A 122 0.33 3.40 11.91
C ILE A 122 0.49 2.31 10.86
N CYS A 123 0.25 2.62 9.58
CA CYS A 123 0.40 1.67 8.49
C CYS A 123 0.60 2.41 7.17
N ALA A 124 1.49 1.91 6.32
CA ALA A 124 1.72 2.37 4.96
C ALA A 124 1.67 1.19 3.99
N VAL A 125 0.87 1.30 2.93
CA VAL A 125 0.72 0.25 1.92
C VAL A 125 0.98 0.83 0.53
N PRO A 126 1.89 0.24 -0.28
CA PRO A 126 2.05 0.62 -1.68
C PRO A 126 0.74 0.42 -2.43
N LEU A 127 0.26 1.46 -3.10
CA LEU A 127 -1.03 1.45 -3.80
C LEU A 127 -0.85 1.35 -5.31
N SER A 128 -0.02 2.21 -5.90
CA SER A 128 0.23 2.25 -7.35
C SER A 128 1.58 2.90 -7.67
N PHE A 129 1.98 2.81 -8.94
CA PHE A 129 2.97 3.75 -9.48
C PHE A 129 2.31 5.10 -9.76
N ALA A 130 3.02 6.21 -9.57
CA ALA A 130 2.44 7.55 -9.73
C ALA A 130 2.13 7.90 -11.20
N GLY A 131 2.80 7.26 -12.16
CA GLY A 131 2.53 7.43 -13.60
C GLY A 131 1.50 6.45 -14.16
N GLU A 132 0.75 5.74 -13.32
CA GLU A 132 -0.26 4.75 -13.69
C GLU A 132 -1.68 5.33 -13.57
N ASP A 133 -2.63 4.79 -14.34
CA ASP A 133 -4.03 5.20 -14.24
C ASP A 133 -4.61 4.77 -12.87
N GLY A 134 -5.31 5.69 -12.19
CA GLY A 134 -5.88 5.48 -10.87
C GLY A 134 -6.97 4.40 -10.79
N LEU A 135 -7.39 3.85 -11.93
CA LEU A 135 -8.37 2.76 -12.02
C LEU A 135 -7.82 1.40 -11.56
N GLU A 136 -6.51 1.14 -11.70
CA GLU A 136 -5.96 -0.22 -11.53
C GLU A 136 -6.04 -0.79 -10.10
N TYR A 137 -6.06 0.08 -9.08
CA TYR A 137 -6.15 -0.34 -7.68
C TYR A 137 -7.56 -0.19 -7.08
N GLY A 138 -8.50 0.43 -7.81
CA GLY A 138 -9.81 0.83 -7.27
C GLY A 138 -10.56 -0.32 -6.62
N TYR A 139 -10.63 -1.47 -7.31
CA TYR A 139 -11.32 -2.67 -6.81
C TYR A 139 -10.58 -3.38 -5.66
N LYS A 140 -9.29 -3.12 -5.45
CA LYS A 140 -8.49 -3.67 -4.35
C LYS A 140 -8.55 -2.81 -3.09
N LEU A 141 -9.00 -1.56 -3.20
CA LEU A 141 -8.92 -0.57 -2.12
C LEU A 141 -9.69 -1.00 -0.86
N GLY A 142 -10.85 -1.65 -1.01
CA GLY A 142 -11.61 -2.20 0.13
C GLY A 142 -10.83 -3.25 0.94
N ALA A 143 -10.11 -4.14 0.25
CA ALA A 143 -9.26 -5.14 0.90
C ALA A 143 -8.03 -4.49 1.58
N ILE A 144 -7.42 -3.49 0.93
CA ILE A 144 -6.28 -2.74 1.49
C ILE A 144 -6.69 -1.95 2.74
N LEU A 145 -7.81 -1.24 2.70
CA LEU A 145 -8.34 -0.52 3.88
C LEU A 145 -8.68 -1.47 5.02
N SER A 146 -9.29 -2.61 4.71
CA SER A 146 -9.60 -3.63 5.71
C SER A 146 -8.32 -4.18 6.36
N PHE A 147 -7.26 -4.37 5.57
CA PHE A 147 -5.93 -4.72 6.10
C PHE A 147 -5.36 -3.62 6.99
N ILE A 148 -5.39 -2.35 6.57
CA ILE A 148 -4.93 -1.20 7.37
C ILE A 148 -5.66 -1.14 8.71
N GLN A 149 -6.99 -1.30 8.71
CA GLN A 149 -7.80 -1.35 9.92
C GLN A 149 -7.42 -2.52 10.83
N LYS A 150 -7.19 -3.70 10.24
CA LYS A 150 -6.75 -4.89 10.97
C LYS A 150 -5.37 -4.67 11.59
N HIS A 151 -4.42 -4.10 10.84
CA HIS A 151 -3.11 -3.71 11.34
C HIS A 151 -3.23 -2.75 12.53
N ALA A 152 -4.03 -1.69 12.39
CA ALA A 152 -4.26 -0.72 13.45
C ALA A 152 -4.84 -1.38 14.72
N SER A 153 -5.84 -2.25 14.57
CA SER A 153 -6.44 -2.98 15.69
C SER A 153 -5.42 -3.87 16.41
N LEU A 154 -4.61 -4.55 15.60
CA LEU A 154 -3.60 -5.49 16.02
C LEU A 154 -2.46 -4.83 16.82
N ILE A 155 -2.09 -3.59 16.51
CA ILE A 155 -1.09 -2.82 17.28
C ILE A 155 -1.73 -2.05 18.45
N MET A 156 -3.04 -1.78 18.41
CA MET A 156 -3.80 -1.29 19.57
C MET A 156 -3.90 -2.33 20.68
N GLU A 157 -4.09 -3.59 20.31
CA GLU A 157 -4.11 -4.72 21.26
C GLU A 157 -2.73 -4.98 21.87
N ASP A 158 -1.67 -4.80 21.10
CA ASP A 158 -0.30 -5.01 21.55
C ASP A 158 0.69 -3.99 20.94
N PRO A 159 0.87 -2.83 21.59
CA PRO A 159 1.78 -1.78 21.13
C PRO A 159 3.26 -2.17 21.18
N SER A 160 3.63 -3.29 21.82
CA SER A 160 5.03 -3.72 21.93
C SER A 160 5.59 -4.34 20.63
N LYS A 161 4.72 -4.63 19.66
CA LYS A 161 5.07 -5.34 18.43
C LYS A 161 5.62 -4.43 17.35
N THR A 162 6.72 -3.77 17.66
CA THR A 162 7.44 -2.82 16.79
C THR A 162 7.90 -3.42 15.46
N GLY A 163 8.14 -4.74 15.40
CA GLY A 163 8.44 -5.46 14.15
C GLY A 163 7.33 -5.34 13.10
N ARG A 164 6.08 -5.07 13.53
CA ARG A 164 4.91 -4.87 12.66
C ARG A 164 4.98 -3.60 11.83
N LYS A 165 5.85 -2.64 12.17
CA LYS A 165 6.16 -1.47 11.32
C LYS A 165 6.44 -1.88 9.88
N TYR A 166 7.07 -3.04 9.69
CA TYR A 166 7.45 -3.54 8.39
C TYR A 166 6.44 -4.56 7.90
N LEU A 167 5.89 -4.38 6.70
CA LEU A 167 4.99 -5.35 6.06
C LEU A 167 5.61 -6.76 5.97
N ARG A 168 6.94 -6.87 5.95
CA ARG A 168 7.68 -8.14 6.05
C ARG A 168 7.36 -8.96 7.29
N PHE A 169 6.89 -8.35 8.38
CA PHE A 169 6.40 -9.05 9.58
C PHE A 169 5.34 -10.09 9.24
N TYR A 170 4.42 -9.73 8.33
CA TYR A 170 3.30 -10.59 7.94
C TYR A 170 3.72 -11.85 7.19
N ASN A 171 4.99 -11.98 6.83
CA ASN A 171 5.52 -13.25 6.31
C ASN A 171 5.48 -14.37 7.36
N GLU A 172 5.22 -14.08 8.64
CA GLU A 172 4.88 -15.10 9.65
C GLU A 172 3.65 -15.94 9.25
N ASN A 173 2.76 -15.38 8.43
CA ASN A 173 1.54 -16.03 7.96
C ASN A 173 1.74 -16.89 6.70
N VAL A 174 2.95 -16.92 6.11
CA VAL A 174 3.21 -17.70 4.89
C VAL A 174 2.81 -19.19 5.01
N PRO A 175 3.04 -19.89 6.13
CA PRO A 175 2.61 -21.28 6.28
C PRO A 175 1.10 -21.49 6.05
N GLU A 176 0.27 -20.47 6.29
CA GLU A 176 -1.18 -20.55 6.10
C GLU A 176 -1.60 -20.45 4.63
N ILE A 177 -0.72 -19.95 3.75
CA ILE A 177 -1.00 -19.83 2.31
C ILE A 177 -1.27 -21.19 1.67
N LEU A 178 -0.66 -22.28 2.17
CA LEU A 178 -0.86 -23.63 1.64
C LEU A 178 -2.31 -24.12 1.73
N LYS A 179 -3.07 -23.55 2.67
CA LYS A 179 -4.49 -23.84 2.87
C LYS A 179 -5.39 -22.96 2.00
N ARG A 180 -4.82 -22.05 1.21
CA ARG A 180 -5.52 -21.03 0.44
C ARG A 180 -5.23 -21.17 -1.06
N THR A 181 -6.13 -20.62 -1.86
CA THR A 181 -5.93 -20.46 -3.30
C THR A 181 -5.38 -19.06 -3.59
N ILE A 182 -4.24 -18.98 -4.26
CA ILE A 182 -3.67 -17.72 -4.73
C ILE A 182 -4.26 -17.36 -6.09
N LEU A 183 -4.89 -16.20 -6.19
CA LEU A 183 -5.44 -15.64 -7.43
C LEU A 183 -4.48 -14.59 -7.98
N VAL A 184 -4.05 -14.77 -9.22
CA VAL A 184 -3.06 -13.91 -9.90
C VAL A 184 -3.53 -13.59 -11.32
N LYS A 185 -3.20 -12.39 -11.82
CA LYS A 185 -3.26 -12.11 -13.26
C LYS A 185 -1.98 -12.60 -13.92
N GLU A 186 -2.05 -13.04 -15.18
CA GLU A 186 -0.86 -13.51 -15.91
C GLU A 186 0.20 -12.39 -16.03
N GLU A 187 -0.23 -11.15 -16.25
CA GLU A 187 0.64 -9.98 -16.40
C GLU A 187 1.39 -9.56 -15.12
N ASP A 188 0.93 -10.05 -13.95
CA ASP A 188 1.59 -9.82 -12.66
C ASP A 188 2.70 -10.84 -12.37
N LEU A 189 2.90 -11.84 -13.25
CA LEU A 189 3.88 -12.91 -13.09
C LEU A 189 5.12 -12.68 -13.95
N ALA A 190 6.29 -13.05 -13.43
CA ALA A 190 7.50 -13.08 -14.24
C ALA A 190 7.43 -14.17 -15.33
N PRO A 191 8.12 -14.00 -16.47
CA PRO A 191 8.09 -14.95 -17.59
C PRO A 191 8.46 -16.40 -17.21
N GLU A 192 9.27 -16.58 -16.17
CA GLU A 192 9.68 -17.89 -15.67
C GLU A 192 8.58 -18.65 -14.93
N ILE A 193 7.50 -17.99 -14.52
CA ILE A 193 6.38 -18.59 -13.77
C ILE A 193 5.00 -18.14 -14.27
N ASN A 194 4.90 -17.69 -15.51
CA ASN A 194 3.65 -17.17 -16.07
C ASN A 194 2.65 -18.26 -16.55
N THR A 195 2.92 -19.55 -16.31
CA THR A 195 1.97 -20.63 -16.61
C THR A 195 1.84 -21.57 -15.42
N ILE A 196 0.69 -22.27 -15.32
CA ILE A 196 0.42 -23.21 -14.24
C ILE A 196 1.48 -24.34 -14.19
N GLU A 197 1.96 -24.81 -15.34
CA GLU A 197 2.99 -25.85 -15.42
C GLU A 197 4.31 -25.36 -14.81
N LYS A 198 4.73 -24.13 -15.14
CA LYS A 198 5.96 -23.52 -14.60
C LYS A 198 5.85 -23.27 -13.10
N ILE A 199 4.69 -22.83 -12.62
CA ILE A 199 4.41 -22.62 -11.20
C ILE A 199 4.52 -23.95 -10.44
N LYS A 200 3.84 -25.00 -10.93
CA LYS A 200 3.80 -26.33 -10.28
C LYS A 200 5.17 -27.01 -10.21
N ALA A 201 6.11 -26.63 -11.06
CA ALA A 201 7.49 -27.09 -10.97
C ALA A 201 8.25 -26.54 -9.74
N ILE A 202 7.70 -25.51 -9.06
CA ILE A 202 8.34 -24.82 -7.93
C ILE A 202 7.49 -24.89 -6.66
N TYR A 203 6.16 -24.81 -6.79
CA TYR A 203 5.23 -24.67 -5.67
C TYR A 203 4.05 -25.63 -5.83
N SER A 204 3.75 -26.40 -4.79
CA SER A 204 2.69 -27.41 -4.84
C SER A 204 1.30 -26.91 -4.42
N GLY A 205 1.24 -25.74 -3.78
CA GLY A 205 -0.02 -25.12 -3.35
C GLY A 205 -0.91 -24.66 -4.50
N LYS A 206 -2.13 -24.23 -4.17
CA LYS A 206 -3.17 -23.86 -5.15
C LYS A 206 -2.93 -22.45 -5.68
N ILE A 207 -2.69 -22.33 -6.98
CA ILE A 207 -2.65 -21.06 -7.70
C ILE A 207 -3.58 -21.13 -8.91
N GLU A 208 -4.37 -20.09 -9.11
CA GLU A 208 -5.22 -19.89 -10.28
C GLU A 208 -4.75 -18.61 -11.00
N ILE A 209 -4.43 -18.73 -12.29
CA ILE A 209 -4.23 -17.58 -13.18
C ILE A 209 -5.62 -17.21 -13.71
N VAL A 210 -6.10 -16.01 -13.37
CA VAL A 210 -7.49 -15.58 -13.59
C VAL A 210 -7.53 -14.19 -14.22
N PRO A 211 -8.61 -13.85 -14.94
CA PRO A 211 -8.83 -12.48 -15.39
C PRO A 211 -9.20 -11.58 -14.21
N GLU A 212 -9.13 -10.26 -14.42
CA GLU A 212 -9.35 -9.27 -13.37
C GLU A 212 -10.74 -9.37 -12.73
N GLU A 213 -11.77 -9.66 -13.53
CA GLU A 213 -13.15 -9.75 -13.07
C GLU A 213 -13.36 -10.83 -11.99
N GLU A 214 -12.60 -11.93 -12.07
CA GLU A 214 -12.65 -12.99 -11.04
C GLU A 214 -11.95 -12.56 -9.75
N ILE A 215 -10.92 -11.71 -9.83
CA ILE A 215 -10.27 -11.10 -8.65
C ILE A 215 -11.25 -10.12 -8.00
N VAL A 216 -11.87 -9.23 -8.78
CA VAL A 216 -12.91 -8.29 -8.31
C VAL A 216 -14.00 -9.06 -7.57
N LYS A 217 -14.58 -10.06 -8.22
CA LYS A 217 -15.62 -10.91 -7.64
C LYS A 217 -15.15 -11.61 -6.36
N ALA A 218 -13.91 -12.13 -6.32
CA ALA A 218 -13.38 -12.78 -5.13
C ALA A 218 -13.28 -11.83 -3.93
N ILE A 219 -12.93 -10.56 -4.16
CA ILE A 219 -12.90 -9.51 -3.13
C ILE A 219 -14.33 -9.17 -2.67
N GLU A 220 -15.21 -8.83 -3.59
CA GLU A 220 -16.60 -8.42 -3.30
C GLU A 220 -17.39 -9.50 -2.55
N THR A 221 -17.23 -10.75 -2.97
CA THR A 221 -17.92 -11.90 -2.37
C THR A 221 -17.20 -12.48 -1.15
N LYS A 222 -16.03 -11.92 -0.79
CA LYS A 222 -15.18 -12.43 0.30
C LYS A 222 -14.91 -13.92 0.14
N ARG A 223 -14.44 -14.34 -1.05
CA ARG A 223 -14.20 -15.76 -1.39
C ARG A 223 -13.42 -16.45 -0.25
N PRO A 224 -13.98 -17.48 0.40
CA PRO A 224 -13.30 -18.14 1.50
C PRO A 224 -11.99 -18.78 1.07
N ALA A 225 -10.99 -18.71 1.95
CA ALA A 225 -9.67 -19.33 1.74
C ALA A 225 -9.01 -18.95 0.39
N ALA A 226 -9.21 -17.72 -0.08
CA ALA A 226 -8.49 -17.18 -1.21
C ALA A 226 -7.61 -16.00 -0.79
N VAL A 227 -6.53 -15.79 -1.54
CA VAL A 227 -5.67 -14.61 -1.45
C VAL A 227 -5.45 -14.06 -2.84
N ILE A 228 -5.34 -12.73 -2.95
CA ILE A 228 -5.06 -12.05 -4.21
C ILE A 228 -3.64 -11.51 -4.20
N LEU A 229 -3.00 -11.48 -5.37
CA LEU A 229 -1.75 -10.74 -5.56
C LEU A 229 -2.04 -9.25 -5.79
N HIS A 230 -1.57 -8.42 -4.87
CA HIS A 230 -1.43 -6.99 -5.06
C HIS A 230 0.03 -6.69 -5.40
N LYS A 231 0.28 -6.47 -6.70
CA LYS A 231 1.59 -6.13 -7.26
C LYS A 231 1.59 -4.66 -7.64
N VAL A 232 2.64 -3.94 -7.25
CA VAL A 232 2.83 -2.52 -7.56
C VAL A 232 4.23 -2.34 -8.13
N SER A 233 4.35 -1.77 -9.32
CA SER A 233 5.62 -1.57 -10.02
C SER A 233 5.51 -0.42 -11.01
N PRO A 234 6.62 0.16 -11.47
CA PRO A 234 6.57 1.14 -12.55
C PRO A 234 6.04 0.57 -13.86
N VAL A 235 5.36 1.42 -14.63
CA VAL A 235 4.86 1.13 -15.98
C VAL A 235 5.54 1.99 -17.04
N GLY A 236 5.23 1.76 -18.31
CA GLY A 236 5.76 2.54 -19.43
C GLY A 236 7.28 2.50 -19.53
N GLU A 237 7.90 3.67 -19.67
CA GLU A 237 9.36 3.81 -19.80
C GLU A 237 10.15 3.35 -18.57
N PHE A 238 9.51 3.33 -17.40
CA PHE A 238 10.13 2.93 -16.13
C PHE A 238 10.04 1.43 -15.85
N ARG A 239 9.31 0.65 -16.67
CA ARG A 239 8.98 -0.77 -16.43
C ARG A 239 10.18 -1.68 -16.13
N ASN A 240 11.37 -1.33 -16.62
CA ASN A 240 12.59 -2.12 -16.42
C ASN A 240 13.49 -1.59 -15.30
N SER A 241 12.94 -0.76 -14.41
CA SER A 241 13.68 -0.10 -13.34
C SER A 241 12.75 0.17 -12.16
N GLY A 242 13.32 0.57 -11.01
CA GLY A 242 12.54 0.82 -9.81
C GLY A 242 12.30 -0.42 -8.96
N TYR A 243 11.27 -0.37 -8.13
CA TYR A 243 10.86 -1.40 -7.18
C TYR A 243 9.58 -2.08 -7.65
N CYS A 244 9.54 -3.40 -7.54
CA CYS A 244 8.32 -4.18 -7.62
C CYS A 244 7.94 -4.65 -6.21
N PHE A 245 6.80 -4.20 -5.71
CA PHE A 245 6.18 -4.64 -4.47
C PHE A 245 5.19 -5.76 -4.75
N LYS A 246 5.15 -6.77 -3.87
CA LYS A 246 4.26 -7.93 -3.99
C LYS A 246 3.66 -8.24 -2.64
N MET A 247 2.34 -8.27 -2.59
CA MET A 247 1.56 -8.58 -1.40
C MET A 247 0.55 -9.68 -1.71
N LEU A 248 0.41 -10.65 -0.81
CA LEU A 248 -0.72 -11.59 -0.84
C LEU A 248 -1.72 -11.20 0.25
N ILE A 249 -2.93 -10.82 -0.14
CA ILE A 249 -3.97 -10.33 0.78
C ILE A 249 -5.18 -11.26 0.72
N GLY A 250 -5.66 -11.70 1.88
CA GLY A 250 -6.84 -12.55 2.00
C GLY A 250 -8.13 -11.83 1.58
N THR A 251 -8.96 -12.49 0.79
CA THR A 251 -10.24 -11.94 0.33
C THR A 251 -11.32 -11.99 1.40
N ASP A 252 -11.25 -12.97 2.30
CA ASP A 252 -12.25 -13.23 3.34
C ASP A 252 -11.92 -12.57 4.68
N ASP A 253 -10.64 -12.42 5.00
CA ASP A 253 -10.17 -11.95 6.31
C ASP A 253 -9.30 -10.69 6.27
N SER A 254 -9.00 -10.20 5.06
CA SER A 254 -8.12 -9.06 4.78
C SER A 254 -6.77 -9.12 5.51
N ASN A 255 -6.29 -10.33 5.83
CA ASN A 255 -4.96 -10.53 6.38
C ASN A 255 -3.92 -10.43 5.27
N MET A 256 -2.73 -9.92 5.59
CA MET A 256 -1.58 -10.05 4.72
C MET A 256 -0.86 -11.36 5.04
N TYR A 257 -0.63 -12.15 4.00
CA TYR A 257 0.01 -13.45 4.07
C TYR A 257 1.46 -13.45 3.60
N TYR A 258 1.78 -12.50 2.71
CA TYR A 258 3.10 -12.36 2.14
C TYR A 258 3.36 -10.90 1.79
N TYR A 259 4.59 -10.46 2.02
CA TYR A 259 5.13 -9.22 1.51
C TYR A 259 6.59 -9.41 1.09
N ASN A 260 6.92 -8.98 -0.12
CA ASN A 260 8.28 -8.84 -0.57
C ASN A 260 8.40 -7.73 -1.62
N GLU A 261 9.57 -7.13 -1.69
CA GLU A 261 9.93 -6.12 -2.67
C GLU A 261 11.31 -6.39 -3.24
N HIS A 262 11.51 -6.08 -4.53
CA HIS A 262 12.81 -6.16 -5.18
C HIS A 262 13.05 -4.96 -6.10
N LEU A 263 14.33 -4.64 -6.30
CA LEU A 263 14.73 -3.74 -7.38
C LEU A 263 14.63 -4.50 -8.71
N ILE A 264 13.96 -3.89 -9.67
CA ILE A 264 13.78 -4.44 -11.02
C ILE A 264 15.13 -4.37 -11.75
N ASP A 265 15.59 -5.53 -12.18
CA ASP A 265 16.80 -5.69 -12.99
C ASP A 265 16.66 -6.91 -13.92
N ARG A 266 17.69 -7.19 -14.71
CA ARG A 266 17.69 -8.31 -15.66
C ARG A 266 17.51 -9.69 -15.01
N ARG A 267 17.90 -9.85 -13.74
CA ARG A 267 17.79 -11.11 -12.98
C ARG A 267 16.50 -11.19 -12.17
N ASN A 268 15.95 -10.04 -11.78
CA ASN A 268 14.73 -9.88 -11.01
C ASN A 268 13.78 -8.97 -11.81
N PRO A 269 13.14 -9.51 -12.87
CA PRO A 269 12.24 -8.71 -13.70
C PRO A 269 11.03 -8.23 -12.91
N ASP A 270 10.25 -7.32 -13.51
CA ASP A 270 8.96 -6.92 -12.97
C ASP A 270 8.01 -8.13 -12.82
N GLY A 271 7.27 -8.19 -11.70
CA GLY A 271 6.30 -9.25 -11.39
C GLY A 271 6.68 -10.17 -10.23
N PHE A 272 5.76 -11.08 -9.92
CA PHE A 272 5.96 -12.18 -8.96
C PHE A 272 7.02 -13.14 -9.50
N LEU A 273 8.02 -13.46 -8.67
CA LEU A 273 9.22 -14.18 -9.12
C LEU A 273 9.20 -15.66 -8.72
N PRO A 274 9.99 -16.50 -9.41
CA PRO A 274 10.32 -17.85 -8.93
C PRO A 274 10.84 -17.87 -7.49
N SER A 275 11.58 -16.83 -7.08
CA SER A 275 12.11 -16.70 -5.72
C SER A 275 11.03 -16.41 -4.68
N ASP A 276 9.92 -15.80 -5.07
CA ASP A 276 8.74 -15.63 -4.22
C ASP A 276 8.04 -16.98 -4.03
N LEU A 277 7.76 -17.72 -5.12
CA LEU A 277 7.20 -19.08 -5.04
C LEU A 277 8.07 -20.01 -4.18
N LYS A 278 9.41 -19.98 -4.35
CA LYS A 278 10.33 -20.76 -3.51
C LYS A 278 10.28 -20.40 -2.03
N ARG A 279 9.86 -19.19 -1.66
CA ARG A 279 9.65 -18.80 -0.26
C ARG A 279 8.35 -19.38 0.27
N LEU A 280 7.29 -19.38 -0.54
CA LEU A 280 6.02 -20.03 -0.21
C LEU A 280 6.22 -21.54 -0.02
N ALA A 281 6.94 -22.17 -0.95
CA ALA A 281 7.21 -23.61 -0.97
C ALA A 281 8.09 -24.13 0.19
N ARG A 282 8.64 -23.25 1.05
CA ARG A 282 9.46 -23.70 2.21
C ARG A 282 8.66 -24.47 3.25
N PHE A 283 7.34 -24.36 3.20
CA PHE A 283 6.42 -24.96 4.15
C PHE A 283 5.62 -26.11 3.55
N ASP A 284 5.83 -26.40 2.25
CA ASP A 284 5.25 -27.55 1.55
C ASP A 284 5.69 -28.88 2.19
#